data_AF-A0A060RMI8-F1
#
_entry.id   AF-A0A060RMI8-F1
#
_cell.length_a   1.000
_cell.length_b   1.000
_cell.length_c   1.000
_cell.angle_alpha   90.00
_cell.angle_beta   90.00
_cell.angle_gamma   90.00
#
_symmetry.space_group_name_H-M   'P 1'
#
loop_
_entity.id
_entity.type
_entity.pdbx_description
1 polymer ?
#
loop_
_entity_poly.entity_id
_entity_poly.type
_entity_poly.pdbx_seq_one_letter_code
_entity_poly.pdbx_strand_id
1 'polypeptide(L)'
;IAAAANSAGAAEIMKLIKSTFLIDKLGETTLQSIFTTTSYKNASVIIQAVQKLHFKTCIPGSSGRMGLRFVDANRHIPFCQSVWKQTQAASQAGKSIVFEDGIRTAVQNIVTNAEGPANAAAEAAEVAKTATIKATQEKAIEAASTHLYTTIGYTILAILIIVLIMLIIYLILRYRRKKKMKK
;
A
#
# COMPACT_ATOMS: atom_id res chain seq x y z
N ILE A 1 0.02 -1.27 -5.47
CA ILE A 1 0.42 0.05 -6.00
C ILE A 1 -0.51 1.12 -5.44
N ALA A 2 -1.66 1.44 -6.06
CA ALA A 2 -2.54 2.53 -5.58
C ALA A 2 -3.00 2.40 -4.11
N ALA A 3 -3.35 1.19 -3.65
CA ALA A 3 -3.72 0.96 -2.25
C ALA A 3 -2.55 1.21 -1.28
N ALA A 4 -1.34 0.78 -1.63
CA ALA A 4 -0.12 0.97 -0.82
C ALA A 4 0.30 2.45 -0.78
N ALA A 5 0.18 3.15 -1.90
CA ALA A 5 0.40 4.59 -1.99
C ALA A 5 -0.57 5.35 -1.09
N ASN A 6 -1.86 5.00 -1.16
CA ASN A 6 -2.90 5.63 -0.34
C ASN A 6 -2.68 5.37 1.16
N SER A 7 -2.32 4.15 1.56
CA SER A 7 -2.07 3.85 2.98
C SER A 7 -0.84 4.57 3.52
N ALA A 8 0.25 4.63 2.74
CA ALA A 8 1.47 5.32 3.15
C ALA A 8 1.28 6.84 3.22
N GLY A 9 0.61 7.42 2.21
CA GLY A 9 0.25 8.83 2.19
C GLY A 9 -0.63 9.20 3.38
N ALA A 10 -1.68 8.42 3.66
CA ALA A 10 -2.55 8.65 4.82
C ALA A 10 -1.79 8.58 6.16
N ALA A 11 -0.88 7.60 6.31
CA ALA A 11 -0.08 7.46 7.52
C ALA A 11 0.84 8.68 7.75
N GLU A 12 1.51 9.16 6.70
CA GLU A 12 2.36 10.35 6.81
C GLU A 12 1.54 11.61 7.06
N ILE A 13 0.39 11.78 6.41
CA ILE A 13 -0.51 12.90 6.70
C ILE A 13 -0.92 12.90 8.18
N MET A 14 -1.30 11.74 8.73
CA MET A 14 -1.70 11.66 10.13
C MET A 14 -0.57 12.04 11.09
N LYS A 15 0.65 11.60 10.80
CA LYS A 15 1.86 11.96 11.56
C LYS A 15 2.16 13.47 11.46
N LEU A 16 2.12 14.03 10.25
CA LEU A 16 2.36 15.45 10.00
C LEU A 16 1.28 16.33 10.61
N ILE A 17 0.02 15.94 10.55
CA ILE A 17 -1.08 16.65 11.19
C ILE A 17 -0.90 16.62 12.72
N LYS A 18 -0.54 15.48 13.29
CA LYS A 18 -0.27 15.37 14.73
C LYS A 18 0.87 16.29 15.18
N SER A 19 1.97 16.35 14.42
CA SER A 19 3.10 17.22 14.78
C SER A 19 2.81 18.71 14.53
N THR A 20 2.10 19.03 13.45
CA THR A 20 1.84 20.41 13.02
C THR A 20 0.75 21.05 13.85
N PHE A 21 -0.31 20.30 14.13
CA PHE A 21 -1.48 20.80 14.83
C PHE A 21 -1.59 20.32 16.28
N LEU A 22 -0.70 19.44 16.77
CA LEU A 22 -0.73 18.98 18.18
C LEU A 22 -2.12 18.46 18.58
N ILE A 23 -2.70 17.60 17.74
CA ILE A 23 -4.06 17.11 17.90
C ILE A 23 -4.13 16.02 18.98
N ASP A 24 -5.15 16.09 19.83
CA ASP A 24 -5.47 15.06 20.81
C ASP A 24 -6.05 13.77 20.17
N LYS A 25 -6.10 12.70 20.95
CA LYS A 25 -6.59 11.36 20.56
C LYS A 25 -7.98 11.37 19.90
N LEU A 26 -8.84 12.32 20.26
CA LEU A 26 -10.18 12.48 19.67
C LEU A 26 -10.10 12.91 18.19
N GLY A 27 -9.19 13.82 17.86
CA GLY A 27 -8.97 14.27 16.49
C GLY A 27 -8.22 13.23 15.66
N GLU A 28 -7.31 12.45 16.26
CA GLU A 28 -6.69 11.29 15.60
C GLU A 28 -7.74 10.28 15.14
N THR A 29 -8.69 9.92 16.01
CA THR A 29 -9.75 8.94 15.69
C THR A 29 -10.64 9.44 14.55
N THR A 30 -10.96 10.73 14.55
CA THR A 30 -11.81 11.36 13.52
C THR A 30 -11.10 11.39 12.17
N LEU A 31 -9.82 11.74 12.14
CA LEU A 31 -9.02 11.78 10.92
C LEU A 31 -8.75 10.37 10.38
N GLN A 32 -8.49 9.40 11.26
CA GLN A 32 -8.28 8.01 10.87
C GLN A 32 -9.50 7.43 10.13
N SER A 33 -10.72 7.72 10.60
CA SER A 33 -11.97 7.30 9.93
C SER A 33 -12.15 7.90 8.53
N ILE A 34 -11.55 9.07 8.27
CA ILE A 34 -11.62 9.73 6.97
C ILE A 34 -10.66 9.06 6.01
N PHE A 35 -9.44 8.78 6.45
CA PHE A 35 -8.44 8.11 5.61
C PHE A 35 -8.77 6.64 5.31
N THR A 36 -9.61 5.99 6.11
CA THR A 36 -10.13 4.66 5.78
C THR A 36 -11.11 4.65 4.61
N THR A 37 -11.81 5.77 4.36
CA THR A 37 -12.86 5.87 3.33
C THR A 37 -12.46 6.73 2.14
N THR A 38 -11.51 7.65 2.31
CA THR A 38 -11.13 8.63 1.29
C THR A 38 -9.62 8.62 1.03
N SER A 39 -9.24 8.85 -0.23
CA SER A 39 -7.83 8.97 -0.63
C SER A 39 -7.18 10.19 0.01
N TYR A 40 -5.91 10.05 0.40
CA TYR A 40 -5.07 11.11 0.96
C TYR A 40 -4.94 12.34 0.04
N LYS A 41 -5.16 12.18 -1.28
CA LYS A 41 -5.11 13.28 -2.27
C LYS A 41 -6.27 14.27 -2.15
N ASN A 42 -7.35 13.89 -1.47
CA ASN A 42 -8.53 14.74 -1.29
C ASN A 42 -8.31 15.76 -0.16
N ALA A 43 -7.43 16.73 -0.42
CA ALA A 43 -7.11 17.80 0.53
C ALA A 43 -8.38 18.52 1.04
N SER A 44 -9.40 18.70 0.19
CA SER A 44 -10.67 19.34 0.57
C SER A 44 -11.37 18.65 1.75
N VAL A 45 -11.43 17.31 1.75
CA VAL A 45 -12.09 16.54 2.82
C VAL A 45 -11.31 16.66 4.13
N ILE A 46 -9.98 16.64 4.04
CA ILE A 46 -9.09 16.80 5.19
C ILE A 46 -9.22 18.22 5.76
N ILE A 47 -9.24 19.24 4.90
CA ILE A 47 -9.46 20.64 5.29
C ILE A 47 -10.77 20.77 6.04
N GLN A 48 -11.88 20.30 5.47
CA GLN A 48 -13.21 20.36 6.10
C GLN A 48 -13.24 19.66 7.46
N ALA A 49 -12.55 18.52 7.59
CA ALA A 49 -12.48 17.80 8.84
C ALA A 49 -11.71 18.56 9.92
N VAL A 50 -10.55 19.14 9.57
CA VAL A 50 -9.73 19.94 10.47
C VAL A 50 -10.48 21.22 10.88
N GLN A 51 -11.20 21.86 9.95
CA GLN A 51 -12.06 23.00 10.23
C GLN A 51 -13.19 22.65 11.21
N LYS A 52 -13.89 21.54 10.98
CA LYS A 52 -14.96 21.07 11.86
C LYS A 52 -14.43 20.72 13.25
N LEU A 53 -13.23 20.13 13.32
CA LEU A 53 -12.56 19.86 14.58
C LEU A 53 -12.23 21.17 15.30
N HIS A 54 -11.61 22.13 14.60
CA HIS A 54 -11.31 23.48 15.11
C HIS A 54 -12.55 24.18 15.67
N PHE A 55 -13.65 24.17 14.94
CA PHE A 55 -14.90 24.76 15.41
C PHE A 55 -15.39 24.11 16.72
N LYS A 56 -15.24 22.78 16.85
CA LYS A 56 -15.70 22.04 18.03
C LYS A 56 -14.79 22.23 19.25
N THR A 57 -13.48 22.30 19.09
CA THR A 57 -12.52 22.39 20.21
C THR A 57 -12.15 23.82 20.58
N CYS A 58 -12.06 24.73 19.62
CA CYS A 58 -11.48 26.06 19.83
C CYS A 58 -12.53 27.15 20.09
N ILE A 59 -13.78 26.92 19.68
CA ILE A 59 -14.89 27.86 19.86
C ILE A 59 -15.84 27.32 20.93
N PRO A 60 -16.03 28.00 22.08
CA PRO A 60 -17.01 27.58 23.07
C PRO A 60 -18.42 27.82 22.50
N GLY A 61 -19.30 26.83 22.68
CA GLY A 61 -20.70 26.93 22.29
C GLY A 61 -21.50 27.90 23.17
N SER A 62 -21.24 29.19 23.09
CA SER A 62 -22.18 30.26 23.49
C SER A 62 -21.61 31.64 23.15
N SER A 63 -22.07 32.20 22.04
CA SER A 63 -22.71 33.52 22.09
C SER A 63 -23.40 33.75 20.75
N GLY A 64 -24.71 33.99 20.79
CA GLY A 64 -25.52 34.45 19.66
C GLY A 64 -25.13 35.87 19.21
N ARG A 65 -23.84 36.10 18.94
CA ARG A 65 -23.32 37.31 18.31
C ARG A 65 -22.27 36.91 17.28
N MET A 66 -22.76 36.80 16.05
CA MET A 66 -22.05 36.71 14.77
C MET A 66 -21.14 37.94 14.50
N GLY A 67 -20.41 38.44 15.51
CA GLY A 67 -19.89 39.81 15.49
C GLY A 67 -18.49 40.05 16.06
N LEU A 68 -17.86 39.09 16.75
CA LEU A 68 -16.48 39.29 17.21
C LEU A 68 -15.51 38.40 16.42
N ARG A 69 -14.85 39.04 15.45
CA ARG A 69 -13.47 38.68 15.12
C ARG A 69 -12.71 38.65 16.44
N PHE A 70 -11.91 37.62 16.68
CA PHE A 70 -11.05 37.48 17.87
C PHE A 70 -11.80 37.17 19.17
N VAL A 71 -11.99 35.89 19.51
CA VAL A 71 -11.44 35.26 20.73
C VAL A 71 -11.62 33.74 20.56
N ASP A 72 -10.56 33.01 20.21
CA ASP A 72 -10.51 31.57 20.50
C ASP A 72 -10.52 31.44 22.03
N ALA A 73 -11.66 31.12 22.64
CA ALA A 73 -11.76 31.09 24.10
C ALA A 73 -10.89 29.98 24.72
N ASN A 74 -10.49 29.01 23.90
CA ASN A 74 -9.66 27.87 24.28
C ASN A 74 -8.22 27.97 23.76
N ARG A 75 -7.60 29.15 23.79
CA ARG A 75 -6.20 29.36 23.38
C ARG A 75 -5.16 28.56 24.20
N HIS A 76 -5.58 28.03 25.35
CA HIS A 76 -4.78 27.13 26.18
C HIS A 76 -4.65 25.72 25.58
N ILE A 77 -5.55 25.34 24.66
CA ILE A 77 -5.47 24.05 23.98
C ILE A 77 -4.37 24.12 22.92
N PRO A 78 -3.36 23.22 22.96
CA PRO A 78 -2.24 23.21 22.01
C PRO A 78 -2.69 23.21 20.54
N PHE A 79 -3.78 22.51 20.24
CA PHE A 79 -4.40 22.49 18.92
C PHE A 79 -4.83 23.87 18.43
N CYS A 80 -5.59 24.62 19.24
CA CYS A 80 -6.06 25.95 18.88
C CYS A 80 -4.91 26.95 18.72
N GLN A 81 -3.89 26.85 19.58
CA GLN A 81 -2.68 27.65 19.48
C GLN A 81 -1.90 27.35 18.19
N SER A 82 -1.79 26.08 17.80
CA SER A 82 -1.09 25.67 16.59
C SER A 82 -1.79 26.17 15.31
N VAL A 83 -3.13 26.07 15.26
CA VAL A 83 -3.92 26.59 14.14
C VAL A 83 -3.71 28.10 14.02
N TRP A 84 -3.77 28.83 15.12
CA TRP A 84 -3.49 30.28 15.14
C TRP A 84 -2.08 30.61 14.60
N LYS A 85 -1.05 29.83 14.96
CA LYS A 85 0.31 30.01 14.42
C LYS A 85 0.35 29.81 12.90
N GLN A 86 -0.32 28.79 12.38
CA GLN A 86 -0.40 28.54 10.94
C GLN A 86 -1.16 29.65 10.20
N THR A 87 -2.25 30.15 10.78
CA THR A 87 -3.00 31.27 10.21
C THR A 87 -2.16 32.55 10.18
N GLN A 88 -1.37 32.83 11.22
CA GLN A 88 -0.45 33.97 11.20
C GLN A 88 0.64 33.80 10.14
N ALA A 89 1.22 32.60 10.01
CA ALA A 89 2.23 32.32 9.00
C ALA A 89 1.69 32.46 7.56
N ALA A 90 0.41 32.19 7.35
CA ALA A 90 -0.26 32.35 6.06
C ALA A 90 -0.86 33.75 5.84
N SER A 91 -0.90 34.61 6.87
CA SER A 91 -1.54 35.92 6.80
C SER A 91 -0.66 36.93 6.05
N GLN A 92 -1.26 37.64 5.09
CA GLN A 92 -0.60 38.72 4.35
C GLN A 92 -0.92 40.08 4.96
N ALA A 93 0.06 40.99 4.94
CA ALA A 93 -0.13 42.37 5.40
C ALA A 93 -1.28 43.04 4.63
N GLY A 94 -2.25 43.60 5.35
CA GLY A 94 -3.41 44.31 4.76
C GLY A 94 -4.63 43.45 4.44
N LYS A 95 -4.59 42.12 4.61
CA LYS A 95 -5.78 41.24 4.51
C LYS A 95 -6.32 40.85 5.89
N SER A 96 -7.63 40.61 5.94
CA SER A 96 -8.30 39.98 7.08
C SER A 96 -7.65 38.62 7.36
N ILE A 97 -7.30 38.35 8.63
CA ILE A 97 -6.84 37.03 9.08
C ILE A 97 -8.04 36.08 8.96
N VAL A 98 -7.99 35.15 8.00
CA VAL A 98 -9.01 34.10 7.83
C VAL A 98 -8.39 32.77 8.27
N PHE A 99 -8.89 32.21 9.37
CA PHE A 99 -8.45 30.90 9.88
C PHE A 99 -8.47 29.80 8.82
N GLU A 100 -9.46 29.87 7.94
CA GLU A 100 -9.66 28.94 6.83
C GLU A 100 -8.48 28.90 5.86
N ASP A 101 -7.85 30.05 5.58
CA ASP A 101 -6.71 30.11 4.66
C ASP A 101 -5.45 29.52 5.30
N GLY A 102 -5.28 29.69 6.61
CA GLY A 102 -4.19 29.08 7.38
C GLY A 102 -4.30 27.55 7.40
N ILE A 103 -5.48 27.03 7.72
CA ILE A 103 -5.75 25.58 7.74
C ILE A 103 -5.59 25.01 6.33
N ARG A 104 -6.15 25.66 5.32
CA ARG A 104 -6.03 25.24 3.92
C ARG A 104 -4.57 25.12 3.50
N THR A 105 -3.77 26.16 3.71
CA THR A 105 -2.37 26.20 3.29
C THR A 105 -1.55 25.12 4.02
N ALA A 106 -1.74 24.98 5.34
CA ALA A 106 -1.05 23.97 6.12
C ALA A 106 -1.41 22.55 5.67
N VAL A 107 -2.69 22.25 5.45
CA VAL A 107 -3.13 20.93 4.97
C VAL A 107 -2.62 20.65 3.55
N GLN A 108 -2.62 21.65 2.65
CA GLN A 108 -2.06 21.50 1.32
C GLN A 108 -0.57 21.14 1.36
N ASN A 109 0.22 21.85 2.17
CA ASN A 109 1.64 21.53 2.35
C ASN A 109 1.85 20.11 2.90
N ILE A 110 1.00 19.68 3.84
CA ILE A 110 1.04 18.32 4.39
C ILE A 110 0.73 17.27 3.32
N VAL A 111 -0.30 17.50 2.49
CA VAL A 111 -0.66 16.58 1.40
C VAL A 111 0.48 16.48 0.40
N THR A 112 1.09 17.59 0.00
CA THR A 112 2.25 17.61 -0.90
C THR A 112 3.43 16.84 -0.29
N ASN A 113 3.73 17.04 0.99
CA ASN A 113 4.81 16.30 1.66
C ASN A 113 4.53 14.80 1.75
N ALA A 114 3.26 14.40 1.80
CA ALA A 114 2.85 13.00 1.82
C ALA A 114 2.95 12.32 0.44
N GLU A 115 3.11 13.07 -0.66
CA GLU A 115 3.27 12.50 -2.00
C GLU A 115 4.57 11.69 -2.14
N GLY A 116 5.67 12.15 -1.54
CA GLY A 116 6.95 11.43 -1.57
C GLY A 116 6.84 10.02 -0.98
N PRO A 117 6.41 9.87 0.28
CA PRO A 117 6.19 8.55 0.90
C PRO A 117 5.13 7.71 0.18
N ALA A 118 4.08 8.33 -0.37
CA ALA A 118 3.08 7.62 -1.15
C ALA A 118 3.65 7.04 -2.45
N ASN A 119 4.49 7.81 -3.16
CA ASN A 119 5.14 7.38 -4.40
C ASN A 119 6.15 6.26 -4.11
N ALA A 120 6.97 6.40 -3.06
CA ALA A 120 7.91 5.35 -2.65
C ALA A 120 7.20 4.03 -2.32
N ALA A 121 6.05 4.09 -1.63
CA ALA A 121 5.23 2.91 -1.36
C ALA A 121 4.56 2.33 -2.62
N ALA A 122 4.22 3.18 -3.58
CA ALA A 122 3.71 2.75 -4.88
C ALA A 122 4.77 1.94 -5.65
N GLU A 123 5.98 2.48 -5.76
CA GLU A 123 7.13 1.85 -6.41
C GLU A 123 7.50 0.53 -5.74
N ALA A 124 7.62 0.51 -4.41
CA ALA A 124 7.89 -0.73 -3.67
C ALA A 124 6.83 -1.81 -3.94
N ALA A 125 5.56 -1.43 -4.00
CA ALA A 125 4.47 -2.36 -4.31
C ALA A 125 4.48 -2.82 -5.78
N GLU A 126 5.02 -2.03 -6.70
CA GLU A 126 5.21 -2.42 -8.10
C GLU A 126 6.36 -3.41 -8.26
N VAL A 127 7.50 -3.14 -7.61
CA VAL A 127 8.65 -4.05 -7.57
C VAL A 127 8.23 -5.41 -6.99
N ALA A 128 7.50 -5.41 -5.87
CA ALA A 128 6.99 -6.63 -5.25
C ALA A 128 6.06 -7.42 -6.18
N LYS A 129 5.12 -6.74 -6.86
CA LYS A 129 4.24 -7.40 -7.84
C LYS A 129 5.03 -8.01 -8.99
N THR A 130 5.98 -7.27 -9.55
CA THR A 130 6.83 -7.76 -10.65
C THR A 130 7.65 -8.97 -10.22
N ALA A 131 8.23 -8.94 -9.02
CA ALA A 131 8.97 -10.07 -8.45
C ALA A 131 8.07 -11.30 -8.26
N THR A 132 6.84 -11.12 -7.77
CA THR A 132 5.90 -12.24 -7.62
C THR A 132 5.50 -12.84 -8.96
N ILE A 133 5.24 -12.01 -9.98
CA ILE A 133 4.90 -12.50 -11.33
C ILE A 133 6.07 -13.29 -11.91
N LYS A 134 7.29 -12.76 -11.84
CA LYS A 134 8.50 -13.46 -12.30
C LYS A 134 8.67 -14.81 -11.59
N ALA A 135 8.59 -14.83 -10.27
CA ALA A 135 8.70 -16.08 -9.51
C ALA A 135 7.60 -17.10 -9.86
N THR A 136 6.37 -16.64 -10.12
CA THR A 136 5.30 -17.56 -10.57
C THR A 136 5.53 -18.08 -11.99
N GLN A 137 6.07 -17.25 -12.88
CA GLN A 137 6.39 -17.67 -14.25
C GLN A 137 7.57 -18.65 -14.27
N GLU A 138 8.62 -18.38 -13.50
CA GLU A 138 9.75 -19.29 -13.32
C GLU A 138 9.29 -20.66 -12.81
N LYS A 139 8.47 -20.68 -11.75
CA LYS A 139 7.90 -21.93 -11.23
C LYS A 139 7.02 -22.66 -12.24
N ALA A 140 6.24 -21.93 -13.05
CA ALA A 140 5.41 -22.54 -14.09
C ALA A 140 6.27 -23.16 -15.20
N ILE A 141 7.36 -22.50 -15.59
CA ILE A 141 8.32 -23.02 -16.58
C ILE A 141 9.07 -24.24 -16.03
N GLU A 142 9.52 -24.20 -14.78
CA GLU A 142 10.14 -25.34 -14.11
C GLU A 142 9.17 -26.54 -14.00
N ALA A 143 7.92 -26.30 -13.62
CA ALA A 143 6.89 -27.34 -13.56
C ALA A 143 6.57 -27.93 -14.95
N ALA A 144 6.45 -27.09 -15.98
CA ALA A 144 6.19 -27.55 -17.34
C ALA A 144 7.38 -28.35 -17.91
N SER A 145 8.60 -27.87 -17.70
CA SER A 145 9.82 -28.55 -18.17
C SER A 145 10.02 -29.89 -17.48
N THR A 146 9.89 -29.97 -16.15
CA THR A 146 9.96 -31.24 -15.41
C THR A 146 8.90 -32.24 -15.87
N HIS A 147 7.68 -31.79 -16.17
CA HIS A 147 6.64 -32.65 -16.75
C HIS A 147 7.03 -33.20 -18.13
N LEU A 148 7.62 -32.39 -19.00
CA LEU A 148 8.11 -32.84 -20.32
C LEU A 148 9.29 -33.82 -20.18
N TYR A 149 10.25 -33.54 -19.29
CA TYR A 149 11.38 -34.43 -19.03
C TYR A 149 10.96 -35.78 -18.47
N THR A 150 10.02 -35.82 -17.53
CA THR A 150 9.48 -37.08 -16.98
C THR A 150 8.77 -37.89 -18.05
N THR A 151 8.00 -37.24 -18.92
CA THR A 151 7.32 -37.89 -20.05
C THR A 151 8.33 -38.52 -21.02
N ILE A 152 9.41 -37.81 -21.36
CA ILE A 152 10.49 -38.32 -22.23
C ILE A 152 11.27 -39.45 -21.53
N GLY A 153 11.51 -39.35 -20.22
CA GLY A 153 12.17 -40.39 -19.45
C GLY A 153 11.37 -41.70 -19.45
N TYR A 154 10.05 -41.60 -19.27
CA TYR A 154 9.16 -42.76 -19.32
C TYR A 154 9.11 -43.44 -20.69
N THR A 155 9.11 -42.67 -21.79
CA THR A 155 9.12 -43.27 -23.14
C THR A 155 10.42 -44.01 -23.43
N ILE A 156 11.57 -43.47 -23.04
CA ILE A 156 12.87 -44.15 -23.18
C ILE A 156 12.92 -45.41 -22.31
N LEU A 157 12.49 -45.32 -21.05
CA LEU A 157 12.46 -46.46 -20.13
C LEU A 157 11.58 -47.60 -20.67
N ALA A 158 10.41 -47.27 -21.23
CA ALA A 158 9.51 -48.25 -21.84
C ALA A 158 10.16 -48.99 -23.02
N ILE A 159 10.86 -48.27 -23.91
CA ILE A 159 11.58 -48.88 -25.05
C ILE A 159 12.67 -49.84 -24.54
N LEU A 160 13.44 -49.43 -23.54
CA LEU A 160 14.49 -50.28 -22.96
C LEU A 160 13.94 -51.59 -22.37
N ILE A 161 12.79 -51.54 -21.70
CA ILE A 161 12.13 -52.74 -21.14
C ILE A 161 11.70 -53.68 -22.27
N ILE A 162 11.09 -53.16 -23.35
CA ILE A 162 10.67 -53.97 -24.50
C ILE A 162 11.89 -54.65 -25.15
N VAL A 163 12.98 -53.91 -25.36
CA VAL A 163 14.22 -54.44 -25.92
C VAL A 163 14.85 -55.51 -25.01
N LEU A 164 14.86 -55.30 -23.69
CA LEU A 164 15.34 -56.29 -22.72
C LEU A 164 14.54 -57.59 -22.78
N ILE A 165 13.21 -57.52 -22.83
CA ILE A 165 12.34 -58.70 -22.95
C ILE A 165 12.64 -59.44 -24.26
N MET A 166 12.74 -58.71 -25.39
CA MET A 166 13.12 -59.28 -26.68
C MET A 166 14.47 -60.00 -26.60
N LEU A 167 15.47 -59.40 -25.94
CA LEU A 167 16.80 -59.98 -25.75
C LEU A 167 16.75 -61.27 -24.92
N ILE A 168 16.01 -61.29 -23.81
CA ILE A 168 15.88 -62.48 -22.95
C ILE A 168 15.21 -63.63 -23.71
N ILE A 169 14.08 -63.37 -24.37
CA ILE A 169 13.37 -64.38 -25.17
C ILE A 169 14.26 -64.86 -26.32
N TYR A 170 14.95 -63.96 -27.01
CA TYR A 170 15.89 -64.28 -28.07
C TYR A 170 17.01 -65.19 -27.57
N LEU A 171 17.61 -64.89 -26.42
CA LEU A 171 18.66 -65.71 -25.81
C LEU A 171 18.14 -67.11 -25.46
N ILE A 172 16.95 -67.22 -24.90
CA ILE A 172 16.31 -68.52 -24.59
C ILE A 172 16.08 -69.32 -25.88
N LEU A 173 15.50 -68.70 -26.91
CA LEU A 173 15.25 -69.36 -28.20
C LEU A 173 16.55 -69.79 -28.89
N ARG A 174 17.57 -68.93 -28.88
CA ARG A 174 18.90 -69.21 -29.43
C ARG A 174 19.58 -70.35 -28.68
N TYR A 175 19.48 -70.36 -27.36
CA TYR A 175 20.02 -71.42 -26.52
C TYR A 175 19.32 -72.76 -26.78
N ARG A 176 17.98 -72.78 -26.89
CA ARG A 176 17.21 -73.99 -27.23
C ARG A 176 17.57 -74.54 -28.60
N ARG A 177 17.77 -73.70 -29.62
CA ARG A 177 18.20 -74.15 -30.96
C ARG A 177 19.58 -74.80 -30.91
N LYS A 178 20.55 -74.21 -30.19
CA LYS A 178 21.90 -74.80 -30.06
C LYS A 178 21.90 -76.13 -29.30
N LYS A 179 21.06 -76.29 -28.28
CA LYS A 179 20.97 -77.55 -27.52
C LYS A 179 20.40 -78.71 -28.36
N LYS A 180 19.59 -78.43 -29.38
CA LYS A 180 19.03 -79.46 -30.28
C LYS A 180 20.02 -80.01 -31.33
N MET A 181 21.20 -79.42 -31.50
CA MET A 181 22.19 -79.85 -32.51
C MET A 181 23.43 -80.54 -31.92
N LYS A 182 23.38 -80.96 -30.65
CA LYS A 182 24.43 -81.76 -29.99
C LYS A 182 23.92 -83.14 -29.54
N LYS A 183 23.02 -83.72 -30.33
CA LYS A 183 22.62 -85.13 -30.24
C LYS A 183 22.95 -85.78 -31.57
#